data_AF-A0A5E4N5T5-F1
#
_entry.id   AF-A0A5E4N5T5-F1
#
_cell.length_a   1.000
_cell.length_b   1.000
_cell.length_c   1.000
_cell.angle_alpha   90.00
_cell.angle_beta   90.00
_cell.angle_gamma   90.00
#
_symmetry.space_group_name_H-M   'P 1'
#
loop_
_entity.id
_entity.type
_entity.pdbx_description
1 polymer ?
#
loop_
_entity_poly.entity_id
_entity_poly.type
_entity_poly.pdbx_seq_one_letter_code
_entity_poly.pdbx_strand_id
1 'polypeptide(L)'
;MRFKNGLEMKKSIQQIYPLHQNPSNPYESTNEFKKSIKYYLAVIALGLNLSAVNSCNIRKYEKENLEFFGVEAVIGASIGLGLSLAALSPLFPKRRNISMVGILLTTAAVVDLLYPTVSSLLPGVYSVHGQPLWCDGKYFLGKSVGKKGKCIGELCFTTGMTGYQHTITDPSFAGQIITFTFPHIGNVGINSKDNEGKKIFASGVIMRELSSASHPSSYIGINDWLKENDVIGISGVDTRALTRHLRDHGSQNGMICPSDNINLDCILQELSEYISENGVETTNKVSLSNAFQSNSDAKYRVAIVDFGVKTSIVLRLIELDCAIKLIKPTKGFSQEVLGFKPDGIVFSNGPGDPKEIGKGVTSEIDIILRSRIPVFGICMGHQLLAITLGAKTVKMSSGHRGSNHPVYEISSEKVEITSQNHGFVVDSKSFPSNVNVTHISLFDGSIEGIAVKDHPIFSVQYHPEEAPGTHDSHYLFKRFIDNIKLHKA
;
A
#
# COMPACT_ATOMS: atom_id res chain seq x y z
N MET A 1 1.34 -42.12 -15.25
CA MET A 1 2.79 -42.35 -15.41
C MET A 1 3.43 -42.35 -14.02
N ARG A 2 4.23 -43.39 -13.73
CA ARG A 2 4.76 -43.74 -12.41
C ARG A 2 5.78 -42.72 -11.88
N PHE A 3 5.76 -42.54 -10.55
CA PHE A 3 6.75 -41.84 -9.74
C PHE A 3 8.20 -42.29 -10.08
N LYS A 4 8.97 -41.40 -10.71
CA LYS A 4 10.40 -41.25 -10.44
C LYS A 4 10.49 -40.01 -9.56
N ASN A 5 10.98 -40.11 -8.32
CA ASN A 5 11.68 -39.04 -7.59
C ASN A 5 12.09 -39.41 -6.14
N GLY A 6 12.53 -40.65 -5.91
CA GLY A 6 13.24 -41.00 -4.66
C GLY A 6 14.71 -40.55 -4.65
N LEU A 7 15.29 -40.18 -5.80
CA LEU A 7 16.71 -39.84 -5.92
C LEU A 7 17.00 -38.33 -5.80
N GLU A 8 16.05 -37.46 -6.14
CA GLU A 8 16.26 -35.99 -6.06
C GLU A 8 16.25 -35.49 -4.61
N MET A 9 15.46 -36.11 -3.73
CA MET A 9 15.38 -35.73 -2.32
C MET A 9 16.68 -36.00 -1.54
N LYS A 10 17.49 -36.97 -1.99
CA LYS A 10 18.83 -37.24 -1.41
C LYS A 10 19.86 -36.16 -1.76
N LYS A 11 19.72 -35.49 -2.92
CA LYS A 11 20.63 -34.41 -3.33
C LYS A 11 20.33 -33.10 -2.60
N SER A 12 19.06 -32.81 -2.31
CA SER A 12 18.64 -31.58 -1.62
C SER A 12 19.11 -31.52 -0.16
N ILE A 13 19.27 -32.67 0.51
CA ILE A 13 19.70 -32.72 1.92
C ILE A 13 21.20 -32.46 2.07
N GLN A 14 22.03 -32.76 1.07
CA GLN A 14 23.47 -32.46 1.09
C GLN A 14 23.81 -31.01 0.77
N GLN A 15 22.87 -30.22 0.23
CA GLN A 15 23.10 -28.80 -0.10
C GLN A 15 22.77 -27.82 1.04
N ILE A 16 22.16 -28.28 2.14
CA ILE A 16 21.73 -27.41 3.25
C ILE A 16 22.83 -27.20 4.31
N TYR A 17 24.00 -27.83 4.18
CA TYR A 17 25.13 -27.65 5.10
C TYR A 17 26.46 -27.41 4.37
N PRO A 18 27.00 -26.18 4.34
CA PRO A 18 28.43 -25.99 4.22
C PRO A 18 29.09 -26.41 5.53
N LEU A 19 30.02 -27.35 5.45
CA LEU A 19 30.89 -27.79 6.54
C LEU A 19 31.70 -26.60 7.09
N HIS A 20 31.24 -25.98 8.19
CA HIS A 20 32.13 -25.27 9.10
C HIS A 20 32.72 -26.30 10.07
N GLN A 21 33.88 -26.85 9.71
CA GLN A 21 34.72 -27.56 10.66
C GLN A 21 35.33 -26.54 11.62
N ASN A 22 34.80 -26.47 12.84
CA ASN A 22 35.43 -25.76 13.95
C ASN A 22 36.09 -26.81 14.86
N PRO A 23 37.43 -26.90 14.97
CA PRO A 23 38.09 -28.02 15.65
C PRO A 23 38.00 -28.01 17.20
N SER A 24 37.14 -27.17 17.79
CA SER A 24 37.17 -26.88 19.22
C SER A 24 35.86 -27.17 19.97
N ASN A 25 35.00 -28.06 19.46
CA ASN A 25 33.80 -28.51 20.19
C ASN A 25 33.91 -29.99 20.63
N PRO A 26 34.01 -30.30 21.94
CA PRO A 26 34.25 -31.65 22.44
C PRO A 26 33.02 -32.59 22.41
N TYR A 27 31.92 -32.21 21.75
CA TYR A 27 30.67 -32.99 21.76
C TYR A 27 30.38 -33.79 20.48
N GLU A 28 31.26 -33.78 19.47
CA GLU A 28 31.01 -34.45 18.18
C GLU A 28 31.54 -35.89 18.05
N SER A 29 31.93 -36.54 19.14
CA SER A 29 32.44 -37.92 19.09
C SER A 29 31.61 -38.89 19.91
N THR A 30 30.40 -39.22 19.47
CA THR A 30 29.79 -40.51 19.87
C THR A 30 29.03 -41.16 18.71
N ASN A 31 29.37 -42.41 18.44
CA ASN A 31 28.62 -43.33 17.56
C ASN A 31 27.13 -43.45 17.94
N GLU A 32 26.75 -43.02 19.15
CA GLU A 32 25.37 -42.96 19.62
C GLU A 32 24.54 -41.87 18.96
N PHE A 33 25.09 -40.68 18.70
CA PHE A 33 24.33 -39.59 18.06
C PHE A 33 23.88 -39.94 16.63
N LYS A 34 24.78 -40.58 15.87
CA LYS A 34 24.48 -41.11 14.52
C LYS A 34 23.50 -42.30 14.56
N LYS A 35 23.48 -43.09 15.63
CA LYS A 35 22.49 -44.16 15.85
C LYS A 35 21.11 -43.58 16.16
N SER A 36 21.02 -42.54 16.99
CA SER A 36 19.76 -41.87 17.33
C SER A 36 19.10 -41.22 16.13
N ILE A 37 19.87 -40.57 15.24
CA ILE A 37 19.34 -40.00 14.00
C ILE A 37 18.81 -41.08 13.05
N LYS A 38 19.53 -42.21 12.91
CA LYS A 38 19.04 -43.35 12.10
C LYS A 38 17.76 -43.96 12.67
N TYR A 39 17.63 -44.05 14.00
CA TYR A 39 16.42 -44.54 14.67
C TYR A 39 15.24 -43.58 14.47
N TYR A 40 15.50 -42.27 14.59
CA TYR A 40 14.49 -41.22 14.38
C TYR A 40 13.95 -41.22 12.95
N LEU A 41 14.82 -41.38 11.95
CA LEU A 41 14.43 -41.49 10.55
C LEU A 41 13.66 -42.79 10.24
N ALA A 42 13.99 -43.90 10.92
CA ALA A 42 13.25 -45.16 10.78
C ALA A 42 11.83 -45.09 11.36
N VAL A 43 11.64 -44.38 12.47
CA VAL A 43 10.32 -44.16 13.10
C VAL A 43 9.44 -43.25 12.24
N ILE A 44 10.00 -42.19 11.64
CA ILE A 44 9.29 -41.33 10.69
C ILE A 44 8.85 -42.13 9.44
N ALA A 45 9.74 -42.98 8.92
CA ALA A 45 9.43 -43.84 7.77
C ALA A 45 8.34 -44.89 8.09
N LEU A 46 8.29 -45.40 9.33
CA LEU A 46 7.24 -46.32 9.78
C LEU A 46 5.88 -45.62 9.93
N GLY A 47 5.87 -44.40 10.48
CA GLY A 47 4.67 -43.57 10.63
C GLY A 47 4.05 -43.15 9.29
N LEU A 48 4.88 -42.83 8.30
CA LEU A 48 4.44 -42.51 6.94
C LEU A 48 3.92 -43.74 6.18
N ASN A 49 4.45 -44.95 6.45
CA ASN A 49 3.93 -46.18 5.86
C ASN A 49 2.59 -46.61 6.48
N LEU A 50 2.37 -46.39 7.78
CA LEU A 50 1.09 -46.68 8.44
C LEU A 50 -0.05 -45.76 7.96
N SER A 51 0.25 -44.50 7.60
CA SER A 51 -0.76 -43.60 6.99
C SER A 51 -1.08 -43.99 5.53
N ALA A 52 -0.11 -44.56 4.80
CA ALA A 52 -0.30 -45.08 3.45
C ALA A 52 -1.13 -46.38 3.41
N VAL A 53 -1.05 -47.21 4.45
CA VAL A 53 -1.85 -48.46 4.54
C VAL A 53 -3.32 -48.16 4.89
N ASN A 54 -3.60 -47.16 5.73
CA ASN A 54 -4.97 -46.77 6.06
C ASN A 54 -5.70 -46.04 4.93
N SER A 55 -4.99 -45.33 4.05
CA SER A 55 -5.57 -44.67 2.88
C SER A 55 -5.98 -45.63 1.76
N CYS A 56 -5.53 -46.90 1.80
CA CYS A 56 -5.89 -47.90 0.79
C CYS A 56 -7.22 -48.63 1.06
N ASN A 57 -7.76 -48.57 2.28
CA ASN A 57 -9.03 -49.22 2.66
C ASN A 57 -10.24 -48.26 2.78
N ILE A 58 -10.04 -46.95 2.58
CA ILE A 58 -11.11 -45.94 2.69
C ILE A 58 -11.59 -45.56 1.28
N ARG A 59 -12.29 -46.48 0.62
CA ARG A 59 -13.12 -46.20 -0.56
C ARG A 59 -14.54 -46.68 -0.31
N LYS A 60 -15.22 -46.17 0.73
CA LYS A 60 -16.67 -46.37 0.86
C LYS A 60 -17.45 -45.51 1.87
N TYR A 61 -16.90 -44.42 2.42
CA TYR A 61 -17.64 -43.58 3.37
C TYR A 61 -17.74 -42.12 2.93
N GLU A 62 -18.93 -41.57 3.11
CA GLU A 62 -19.42 -40.27 2.64
C GLU A 62 -18.65 -39.07 3.23
N LYS A 63 -18.76 -37.95 2.49
CA LYS A 63 -17.89 -36.78 2.49
C LYS A 63 -17.97 -35.88 3.74
N GLU A 64 -18.78 -36.21 4.75
CA GLU A 64 -19.05 -35.34 5.91
C GLU A 64 -18.27 -35.71 7.19
N ASN A 65 -17.54 -36.83 7.23
CA ASN A 65 -16.80 -37.26 8.43
C ASN A 65 -15.27 -37.30 8.27
N LEU A 66 -14.72 -36.82 7.16
CA LEU A 66 -13.28 -36.83 6.90
C LEU A 66 -12.51 -35.72 7.64
N GLU A 67 -13.17 -34.63 8.04
CA GLU A 67 -12.53 -33.50 8.72
C GLU A 67 -12.20 -33.79 10.19
N PHE A 68 -12.98 -34.63 10.87
CA PHE A 68 -12.74 -35.00 12.27
C PHE A 68 -11.59 -36.02 12.44
N PHE A 69 -11.43 -36.94 11.48
CA PHE A 69 -10.44 -38.03 11.58
C PHE A 69 -8.98 -37.58 11.39
N GLY A 70 -8.74 -36.47 10.67
CA GLY A 70 -7.38 -35.97 10.43
C GLY A 70 -6.72 -35.40 11.68
N VAL A 71 -7.49 -34.67 12.50
CA VAL A 71 -7.02 -34.04 13.73
C VAL A 71 -6.79 -35.09 14.83
N GLU A 72 -7.70 -36.05 14.98
CA GLU A 72 -7.53 -37.16 15.92
C GLU A 72 -6.36 -38.09 15.54
N ALA A 73 -6.08 -38.28 14.25
CA ALA A 73 -4.95 -39.09 13.80
C ALA A 73 -3.59 -38.43 14.11
N VAL A 74 -3.46 -37.12 13.95
CA VAL A 74 -2.21 -36.38 14.23
C VAL A 74 -1.99 -36.21 15.74
N ILE A 75 -3.05 -35.92 16.49
CA ILE A 75 -3.01 -35.86 17.95
C ILE A 75 -2.75 -37.27 18.53
N GLY A 76 -3.42 -38.29 18.00
CA GLY A 76 -3.23 -39.69 18.38
C GLY A 76 -1.83 -40.23 18.08
N ALA A 77 -1.22 -39.86 16.95
CA ALA A 77 0.16 -40.19 16.64
C ALA A 77 1.16 -39.48 17.57
N SER A 78 0.88 -38.24 17.96
CA SER A 78 1.71 -37.45 18.87
C SER A 78 1.64 -37.95 20.32
N ILE A 79 0.43 -38.29 20.79
CA ILE A 79 0.18 -38.93 22.09
C ILE A 79 0.77 -40.34 22.12
N GLY A 80 0.65 -41.11 21.03
CA GLY A 80 1.25 -42.44 20.88
C GLY A 80 2.78 -42.43 20.92
N LEU A 81 3.42 -41.42 20.31
CA LEU A 81 4.87 -41.22 20.41
C LEU A 81 5.31 -40.87 21.84
N GLY A 82 4.57 -39.97 22.51
CA GLY A 82 4.83 -39.57 23.89
C GLY A 82 4.69 -40.72 24.89
N LEU A 83 3.65 -41.56 24.73
CA LEU A 83 3.42 -42.74 25.56
C LEU A 83 4.46 -43.85 25.32
N SER A 84 4.92 -44.03 24.07
CA SER A 84 5.96 -45.00 23.73
C SER A 84 7.33 -44.60 24.30
N LEU A 85 7.64 -43.31 24.34
CA LEU A 85 8.85 -42.77 24.97
C LEU A 85 8.78 -42.83 26.51
N ALA A 86 7.59 -42.63 27.10
CA ALA A 86 7.37 -42.79 28.54
C ALA A 86 7.50 -44.27 29.00
N ALA A 87 7.08 -45.23 28.17
CA ALA A 87 7.22 -46.66 28.43
C ALA A 87 8.68 -47.17 28.43
N LEU A 88 9.60 -46.42 27.80
CA LEU A 88 11.06 -46.70 27.79
C LEU A 88 11.80 -46.07 28.98
N SER A 89 11.15 -45.23 29.78
CA SER A 89 11.73 -44.59 30.97
C SER A 89 12.29 -45.55 32.05
N PRO A 90 11.82 -46.81 32.21
CA PRO A 90 12.40 -47.75 33.18
C PRO A 90 13.82 -48.23 32.81
N LEU A 91 14.23 -48.12 31.54
CA LEU A 91 15.54 -48.61 31.07
C LEU A 91 16.71 -47.67 31.40
N PHE A 92 16.46 -46.45 31.90
CA PHE A 92 17.50 -45.46 32.18
C PHE A 92 17.31 -44.76 33.55
N PRO A 93 17.62 -45.45 34.66
CA PRO A 93 17.26 -45.01 36.02
C PRO A 93 17.97 -43.74 36.52
N LYS A 94 19.05 -43.26 35.86
CA LYS A 94 19.85 -42.11 36.32
C LYS A 94 19.55 -40.76 35.66
N ARG A 95 18.55 -40.62 34.77
CA ARG A 95 18.30 -39.37 34.02
C ARG A 95 16.82 -38.99 33.87
N ARG A 96 16.04 -39.08 34.96
CA ARG A 96 14.59 -38.76 34.94
C ARG A 96 14.24 -37.31 34.56
N ASN A 97 15.12 -36.33 34.77
CA ASN A 97 14.82 -34.92 34.47
C ASN A 97 15.16 -34.48 33.04
N ILE A 98 15.96 -35.25 32.29
CA ILE A 98 16.39 -34.89 30.93
C ILE A 98 15.38 -35.40 29.88
N SER A 99 14.64 -36.48 30.19
CA SER A 99 13.66 -37.06 29.25
C SER A 99 12.40 -36.21 29.08
N MET A 100 11.91 -35.55 30.14
CA MET A 100 10.71 -34.69 30.03
C MET A 100 10.96 -33.42 29.20
N VAL A 101 12.12 -32.80 29.36
CA VAL A 101 12.52 -31.59 28.61
C VAL A 101 12.72 -31.92 27.12
N GLY A 102 13.34 -33.07 26.82
CA GLY A 102 13.49 -33.56 25.45
C GLY A 102 12.15 -33.84 24.76
N ILE A 103 11.20 -34.44 25.48
CA ILE A 103 9.85 -34.74 24.97
C ILE A 103 9.10 -33.43 24.67
N LEU A 104 9.11 -32.45 25.58
CA LEU A 104 8.46 -31.14 25.38
C LEU A 104 9.06 -30.36 24.20
N LEU A 105 10.38 -30.38 24.03
CA LEU A 105 11.06 -29.70 22.94
C LEU A 105 10.75 -30.36 21.58
N THR A 106 10.65 -31.70 21.53
CA THR A 106 10.27 -32.40 20.30
C THR A 106 8.81 -32.17 19.92
N THR A 107 7.89 -32.10 20.88
CA THR A 107 6.48 -31.79 20.59
C THR A 107 6.30 -30.35 20.14
N ALA A 108 7.00 -29.39 20.74
CA ALA A 108 6.97 -27.99 20.31
C ALA A 108 7.53 -27.80 18.89
N ALA A 109 8.68 -28.42 18.59
CA ALA A 109 9.31 -28.31 17.29
C ALA A 109 8.48 -28.97 16.16
N VAL A 110 7.80 -30.08 16.44
CA VAL A 110 6.91 -30.74 15.47
C VAL A 110 5.64 -29.92 15.23
N VAL A 111 5.09 -29.27 16.27
CA VAL A 111 3.96 -28.34 16.14
C VAL A 111 4.36 -27.14 15.29
N ASP A 112 5.50 -26.50 15.54
CA ASP A 112 5.97 -25.35 14.76
C ASP A 112 6.29 -25.69 13.30
N LEU A 113 6.77 -26.91 13.02
CA LEU A 113 7.09 -27.36 11.66
C LEU A 113 5.83 -27.70 10.84
N LEU A 114 4.79 -28.22 11.49
CA LEU A 114 3.55 -28.67 10.85
C LEU A 114 2.46 -27.60 10.84
N TYR A 115 2.54 -26.59 11.73
CA TYR A 115 1.57 -25.50 11.84
C TYR A 115 1.34 -24.74 10.52
N PRO A 116 2.37 -24.38 9.72
CA PRO A 116 2.14 -23.69 8.46
C PRO A 116 1.44 -24.56 7.42
N THR A 117 1.70 -25.87 7.43
CA THR A 117 1.16 -26.82 6.46
C THR A 117 -0.29 -27.19 6.80
N VAL A 118 -0.58 -27.42 8.08
CA VAL A 118 -1.94 -27.70 8.58
C VAL A 118 -2.83 -26.47 8.50
N SER A 119 -2.30 -25.27 8.77
CA SER A 119 -3.02 -24.00 8.62
C SER A 119 -3.45 -23.70 7.18
N SER A 120 -2.79 -24.27 6.18
CA SER A 120 -3.17 -24.12 4.77
C SER A 120 -4.26 -25.09 4.30
N LEU A 121 -4.53 -26.15 5.10
CA LEU A 121 -5.41 -27.26 4.73
C LEU A 121 -6.77 -27.26 5.46
N LEU A 122 -6.97 -26.40 6.47
CA LEU A 122 -8.21 -26.31 7.26
C LEU A 122 -8.64 -24.84 7.47
N PRO A 123 -9.37 -24.22 6.52
CA PRO A 123 -9.97 -22.91 6.73
C PRO A 123 -11.28 -23.09 7.52
N GLY A 124 -11.24 -23.05 8.85
CA GLY A 124 -12.50 -23.12 9.60
C GLY A 124 -12.46 -23.09 11.12
N VAL A 125 -11.37 -23.47 11.79
CA VAL A 125 -11.39 -23.54 13.27
C VAL A 125 -10.06 -23.10 13.87
N TYR A 126 -9.82 -21.79 13.87
CA TYR A 126 -8.94 -21.15 14.84
C TYR A 126 -9.51 -19.78 15.19
N SER A 127 -9.60 -19.45 16.47
CA SER A 127 -9.74 -18.07 16.90
C SER A 127 -8.47 -17.33 16.48
N VAL A 128 -8.48 -16.77 15.27
CA VAL A 128 -7.36 -16.02 14.74
C VAL A 128 -7.31 -14.73 15.55
N HIS A 129 -6.39 -14.62 16.50
CA HIS A 129 -6.18 -13.38 17.26
C HIS A 129 -5.60 -12.23 16.41
N GLY A 130 -5.79 -12.27 15.08
CA GLY A 130 -5.28 -11.32 14.11
C GLY A 130 -6.38 -10.88 13.14
N GLN A 131 -6.39 -9.59 12.85
CA GLN A 131 -7.29 -8.97 11.87
C GLN A 131 -6.83 -9.41 10.46
N PRO A 132 -7.70 -10.00 9.62
CA PRO A 132 -7.37 -10.29 8.23
C PRO A 132 -7.49 -9.06 7.31
N LEU A 133 -6.58 -8.98 6.34
CA LEU A 133 -6.68 -8.19 5.12
C LEU A 133 -6.93 -9.12 3.94
N TRP A 134 -8.04 -8.96 3.23
CA TRP A 134 -8.42 -9.73 2.05
C TRP A 134 -8.09 -8.98 0.76
N CYS A 135 -7.55 -9.69 -0.22
CA CYS A 135 -7.13 -9.16 -1.52
C CYS A 135 -7.12 -10.32 -2.53
N ASP A 136 -8.09 -10.34 -3.45
CA ASP A 136 -8.16 -11.29 -4.58
C ASP A 136 -7.91 -12.76 -4.19
N GLY A 137 -8.72 -13.28 -3.26
CA GLY A 137 -8.62 -14.66 -2.77
C GLY A 137 -7.41 -14.96 -1.86
N LYS A 138 -6.49 -13.99 -1.66
CA LYS A 138 -5.45 -14.05 -0.65
C LYS A 138 -5.87 -13.32 0.60
N TYR A 139 -5.27 -13.70 1.72
CA TYR A 139 -5.36 -12.93 2.96
C TYR A 139 -4.00 -12.77 3.63
N PHE A 140 -3.88 -11.67 4.36
CA PHE A 140 -2.75 -11.36 5.22
C PHE A 140 -3.25 -11.17 6.64
N LEU A 141 -2.63 -11.85 7.60
CA LEU A 141 -2.98 -11.72 9.01
C LEU A 141 -2.10 -10.66 9.66
N GLY A 142 -2.72 -9.85 10.52
CA GLY A 142 -2.03 -8.79 11.24
C GLY A 142 -2.72 -8.44 12.55
N LYS A 143 -2.20 -7.42 13.23
CA LYS A 143 -2.77 -6.86 14.46
C LYS A 143 -3.54 -5.60 14.14
N SER A 144 -4.68 -5.42 14.78
CA SER A 144 -5.51 -4.24 14.58
C SER A 144 -4.82 -2.95 15.05
N VAL A 145 -4.94 -1.91 14.24
CA VAL A 145 -4.44 -0.56 14.50
C VAL A 145 -5.57 0.42 14.25
N GLY A 146 -5.68 1.48 15.06
CA GLY A 146 -6.76 2.46 14.91
C GLY A 146 -8.10 1.90 15.38
N LYS A 147 -9.17 2.32 14.70
CA LYS A 147 -10.54 1.85 14.97
C LYS A 147 -10.67 0.36 14.66
N LYS A 148 -11.42 -0.36 15.51
CA LYS A 148 -11.85 -1.73 15.22
C LYS A 148 -13.06 -1.69 14.28
N GLY A 149 -13.03 -2.49 13.22
CA GLY A 149 -14.17 -2.59 12.31
C GLY A 149 -13.76 -3.13 10.95
N LYS A 150 -14.61 -2.82 9.97
CA LYS A 150 -14.46 -3.19 8.56
C LYS A 150 -14.21 -1.94 7.71
N CYS A 151 -13.20 -1.96 6.86
CA CYS A 151 -13.03 -0.98 5.78
C CYS A 151 -12.69 -1.67 4.46
N ILE A 152 -13.16 -1.07 3.37
CA ILE A 152 -12.97 -1.54 2.00
C ILE A 152 -12.47 -0.36 1.15
N GLY A 153 -11.57 -0.62 0.20
CA GLY A 153 -11.01 0.39 -0.68
C GLY A 153 -10.04 -0.18 -1.70
N GLU A 154 -9.62 0.64 -2.67
CA GLU A 154 -8.55 0.24 -3.60
C GLU A 154 -7.22 0.16 -2.84
N LEU A 155 -6.59 -1.02 -2.85
CA LEU A 155 -5.26 -1.21 -2.31
C LEU A 155 -4.23 -0.53 -3.19
N CYS A 156 -3.42 0.30 -2.55
CA CYS A 156 -2.23 0.87 -3.15
C CYS A 156 -1.05 0.70 -2.22
N PHE A 157 0.16 0.95 -2.73
CA PHE A 157 1.36 1.00 -1.90
C PHE A 157 2.13 2.29 -2.16
N THR A 158 2.87 2.76 -1.16
CA THR A 158 3.80 3.89 -1.30
C THR A 158 5.22 3.52 -0.90
N THR A 159 6.20 3.99 -1.66
CA THR A 159 7.65 3.84 -1.38
C THR A 159 8.22 4.96 -0.50
N GLY A 160 7.40 5.95 -0.13
CA GLY A 160 7.80 7.01 0.79
C GLY A 160 8.23 6.44 2.15
N MET A 161 9.48 6.71 2.54
CA MET A 161 10.03 6.25 3.83
C MET A 161 9.66 7.16 5.00
N THR A 162 9.31 8.41 4.72
CA THR A 162 8.97 9.44 5.70
C THR A 162 7.66 10.13 5.31
N GLY A 163 7.07 10.86 6.26
CA GLY A 163 5.86 11.65 6.00
C GLY A 163 4.60 10.83 5.77
N TYR A 164 4.45 9.73 6.51
CA TYR A 164 3.20 8.95 6.52
C TYR A 164 1.99 9.81 6.91
N GLN A 165 2.14 10.84 7.75
CA GLN A 165 1.04 11.72 8.14
C GLN A 165 0.52 12.55 6.95
N HIS A 166 1.44 13.19 6.20
CA HIS A 166 1.11 13.88 4.96
C HIS A 166 0.40 12.94 3.98
N THR A 167 0.92 11.72 3.84
CA THR A 167 0.35 10.68 2.95
C THR A 167 -1.09 10.30 3.37
N ILE A 168 -1.33 10.05 4.65
CA ILE A 168 -2.64 9.63 5.19
C ILE A 168 -3.69 10.74 5.04
N THR A 169 -3.26 11.99 5.10
CA THR A 169 -4.11 13.19 5.02
C THR A 169 -4.16 13.81 3.63
N ASP A 170 -3.53 13.21 2.63
CA ASP A 170 -3.61 13.66 1.24
C ASP A 170 -4.98 13.28 0.63
N PRO A 171 -5.77 14.27 0.16
CA PRO A 171 -7.05 14.04 -0.52
C PRO A 171 -7.02 13.00 -1.65
N SER A 172 -5.89 12.85 -2.34
CA SER A 172 -5.75 11.91 -3.47
C SER A 172 -5.85 10.43 -3.05
N PHE A 173 -5.72 10.10 -1.76
CA PHE A 173 -5.95 8.75 -1.22
C PHE A 173 -7.40 8.45 -0.80
N ALA A 174 -8.35 9.36 -1.05
CA ALA A 174 -9.76 9.08 -0.78
C ALA A 174 -10.24 7.81 -1.48
N GLY A 175 -10.83 6.87 -0.73
CA GLY A 175 -11.27 5.58 -1.24
C GLY A 175 -10.17 4.50 -1.31
N GLN A 176 -8.93 4.82 -0.90
CA GLN A 176 -7.79 3.91 -1.00
C GLN A 176 -7.35 3.41 0.38
N ILE A 177 -6.86 2.17 0.42
CA ILE A 177 -6.17 1.60 1.58
C ILE A 177 -4.66 1.63 1.28
N ILE A 178 -3.91 2.33 2.13
CA ILE A 178 -2.50 2.63 1.89
C ILE A 178 -1.62 1.55 2.50
N THR A 179 -0.82 0.88 1.68
CA THR A 179 0.25 -0.02 2.13
C THR A 179 1.58 0.71 2.19
N PHE A 180 2.12 0.86 3.39
CA PHE A 180 3.47 1.41 3.56
C PHE A 180 4.52 0.33 3.33
N THR A 181 5.43 0.58 2.37
CA THR A 181 6.55 -0.34 2.12
C THR A 181 7.67 -0.18 3.14
N PHE A 182 7.88 1.02 3.67
CA PHE A 182 8.82 1.24 4.77
C PHE A 182 8.30 0.56 6.05
N PRO A 183 9.11 -0.28 6.71
CA PRO A 183 8.58 -1.22 7.68
C PRO A 183 8.07 -0.56 8.98
N HIS A 184 8.71 0.52 9.42
CA HIS A 184 8.42 1.19 10.68
C HIS A 184 7.56 2.43 10.47
N ILE A 185 6.28 2.36 10.84
CA ILE A 185 5.34 3.47 10.72
C ILE A 185 4.91 3.94 12.11
N GLY A 186 4.92 5.26 12.34
CA GLY A 186 4.55 5.88 13.63
C GLY A 186 5.72 6.37 14.48
N ASN A 187 6.96 6.16 14.04
CA ASN A 187 8.20 6.52 14.76
C ASN A 187 8.28 8.00 15.15
N VAL A 188 7.72 8.93 14.38
CA VAL A 188 7.70 10.37 14.72
C VAL A 188 6.35 10.86 15.26
N GLY A 189 5.43 9.95 15.56
CA GLY A 189 4.08 10.26 16.02
C GLY A 189 3.32 11.15 15.04
N ILE A 190 2.47 12.04 15.58
CA ILE A 190 1.61 12.95 14.82
C ILE A 190 1.76 14.37 15.37
N ASN A 191 1.79 15.36 14.47
CA ASN A 191 1.85 16.78 14.83
C ASN A 191 0.79 17.61 14.09
N SER A 192 0.64 18.90 14.42
CA SER A 192 -0.42 19.74 13.84
C SER A 192 -0.09 20.32 12.45
N LYS A 193 1.16 20.21 11.99
CA LYS A 193 1.66 20.88 10.79
C LYS A 193 1.68 19.97 9.56
N ASP A 194 1.86 18.67 9.76
CA ASP A 194 2.08 17.71 8.68
C ASP A 194 0.77 17.14 8.06
N ASN A 195 -0.34 17.86 8.23
CA ASN A 195 -1.62 17.50 7.62
C ASN A 195 -1.78 18.20 6.28
N GLU A 196 -1.92 17.44 5.20
CA GLU A 196 -2.21 17.99 3.87
C GLU A 196 -3.69 18.28 3.66
N GLY A 197 -4.53 17.67 4.48
CA GLY A 197 -5.98 17.74 4.43
C GLY A 197 -6.61 18.14 5.76
N LYS A 198 -7.89 18.52 5.71
CA LYS A 198 -8.69 18.84 6.92
C LYS A 198 -8.95 17.63 7.84
N LYS A 199 -8.70 16.42 7.35
CA LYS A 199 -8.91 15.14 8.04
C LYS A 199 -8.06 14.06 7.38
N ILE A 200 -8.13 12.84 7.93
CA ILE A 200 -7.64 11.64 7.24
C ILE A 200 -8.55 11.33 6.03
N PHE A 201 -7.92 11.11 4.87
CA PHE A 201 -8.62 10.74 3.63
C PHE A 201 -8.43 9.27 3.25
N ALA A 202 -7.35 8.63 3.68
CA ALA A 202 -7.16 7.20 3.51
C ALA A 202 -8.31 6.40 4.14
N SER A 203 -8.87 5.43 3.41
CA SER A 203 -9.90 4.50 3.92
C SER A 203 -9.33 3.52 4.95
N GLY A 204 -8.04 3.25 4.86
CA GLY A 204 -7.30 2.45 5.85
C GLY A 204 -5.81 2.44 5.61
N VAL A 205 -5.06 1.90 6.57
CA VAL A 205 -3.59 1.84 6.51
C VAL A 205 -3.05 0.45 6.83
N ILE A 206 -2.04 0.02 6.09
CA ILE A 206 -1.38 -1.28 6.23
C ILE A 206 0.11 -1.03 6.45
N MET A 207 0.67 -1.61 7.51
CA MET A 207 2.09 -1.46 7.87
C MET A 207 2.71 -2.78 8.32
N ARG A 208 4.03 -2.88 8.20
CA ARG A 208 4.77 -4.05 8.70
C ARG A 208 4.89 -4.04 10.22
N GLU A 209 5.30 -2.89 10.78
CA GLU A 209 5.52 -2.70 12.21
C GLU A 209 4.95 -1.34 12.65
N LEU A 210 4.11 -1.37 13.68
CA LEU A 210 3.63 -0.16 14.36
C LEU A 210 4.69 0.28 15.38
N SER A 211 5.34 1.40 15.12
CA SER A 211 6.41 1.92 15.96
C SER A 211 5.88 2.89 17.01
N SER A 212 6.46 2.85 18.21
CA SER A 212 6.20 3.85 19.25
C SER A 212 6.76 5.22 18.83
N ALA A 213 5.99 6.28 19.10
CA ALA A 213 6.37 7.63 18.75
C ALA A 213 7.53 8.14 19.62
N SER A 214 8.54 8.74 18.99
CA SER A 214 9.67 9.38 19.67
C SER A 214 10.14 10.59 18.84
N HIS A 215 9.42 11.71 18.97
CA HIS A 215 9.78 12.97 18.33
C HIS A 215 9.25 14.17 19.12
N PRO A 216 10.03 15.25 19.32
CA PRO A 216 9.60 16.41 20.13
C PRO A 216 8.32 17.12 19.65
N SER A 217 7.99 17.06 18.36
CA SER A 217 6.76 17.66 17.82
C SER A 217 5.51 16.77 17.97
N SER A 218 5.68 15.52 18.38
CA SER A 218 4.59 14.55 18.47
C SER A 218 3.71 14.85 19.68
N TYR A 219 2.41 15.06 19.46
CA TYR A 219 1.43 15.15 20.54
C TYR A 219 0.66 13.84 20.77
N ILE A 220 0.65 12.93 19.80
CA ILE A 220 -0.06 11.64 19.89
C ILE A 220 0.61 10.57 19.02
N GLY A 221 0.49 9.30 19.42
CA GLY A 221 0.92 8.17 18.60
C GLY A 221 -0.07 7.84 17.48
N ILE A 222 0.41 7.29 16.36
CA ILE A 222 -0.43 7.02 15.18
C ILE A 222 -1.63 6.12 15.48
N ASN A 223 -1.48 5.11 16.35
CA ASN A 223 -2.58 4.20 16.68
C ASN A 223 -3.77 4.92 17.33
N ASP A 224 -3.49 5.82 18.29
CA ASP A 224 -4.55 6.55 18.99
C ASP A 224 -5.12 7.66 18.11
N TRP A 225 -4.28 8.30 17.30
CA TRP A 225 -4.75 9.26 16.30
C TRP A 225 -5.71 8.64 15.27
N LEU A 226 -5.41 7.42 14.79
CA LEU A 226 -6.31 6.70 13.88
C LEU A 226 -7.64 6.33 14.57
N LYS A 227 -7.64 5.99 15.87
CA LYS A 227 -8.88 5.75 16.63
C LYS A 227 -9.72 7.02 16.74
N GLU A 228 -9.10 8.15 17.09
CA GLU A 228 -9.79 9.45 17.22
C GLU A 228 -10.42 9.93 15.92
N ASN A 229 -9.87 9.50 14.78
CA ASN A 229 -10.34 9.87 13.44
C ASN A 229 -11.17 8.76 12.77
N ASP A 230 -11.58 7.73 13.51
CA ASP A 230 -12.39 6.62 13.02
C ASP A 230 -11.77 5.80 11.86
N VAL A 231 -10.44 5.73 11.77
CA VAL A 231 -9.71 5.05 10.68
C VAL A 231 -9.22 3.68 11.12
N ILE A 232 -9.43 2.69 10.25
CA ILE A 232 -9.04 1.29 10.47
C ILE A 232 -7.66 1.04 9.85
N GLY A 233 -6.81 0.34 10.58
CA GLY A 233 -5.51 -0.09 10.08
C GLY A 233 -5.11 -1.47 10.58
N ILE A 234 -4.04 -1.99 9.99
CA ILE A 234 -3.50 -3.31 10.29
C ILE A 234 -1.96 -3.26 10.28
N SER A 235 -1.33 -3.84 11.30
CA SER A 235 0.11 -3.99 11.43
C SER A 235 0.52 -5.47 11.40
N GLY A 236 1.81 -5.78 11.25
CA GLY A 236 2.29 -7.17 11.22
C GLY A 236 2.12 -7.87 9.88
N VAL A 237 1.59 -7.17 8.87
CA VAL A 237 1.42 -7.69 7.50
C VAL A 237 2.79 -7.75 6.81
N ASP A 238 3.04 -8.81 6.03
CA ASP A 238 4.16 -8.83 5.08
C ASP A 238 3.87 -7.85 3.93
N THR A 239 4.15 -6.57 4.17
CA THR A 239 3.92 -5.50 3.20
C THR A 239 4.77 -5.68 1.96
N ARG A 240 5.92 -6.36 2.03
CA ARG A 240 6.73 -6.67 0.84
C ARG A 240 6.02 -7.70 -0.05
N ALA A 241 5.45 -8.76 0.53
CA ALA A 241 4.66 -9.73 -0.24
C ALA A 241 3.43 -9.08 -0.87
N LEU A 242 2.72 -8.23 -0.12
CA LEU A 242 1.57 -7.48 -0.64
C LEU A 242 1.97 -6.52 -1.78
N THR A 243 3.02 -5.72 -1.61
CA THR A 243 3.50 -4.80 -2.66
C THR A 243 3.90 -5.54 -3.93
N ARG A 244 4.59 -6.69 -3.81
CA ARG A 244 4.91 -7.52 -4.99
C ARG A 244 3.64 -8.03 -5.67
N HIS A 245 2.65 -8.45 -4.88
CA HIS A 245 1.38 -8.92 -5.43
C HIS A 245 0.67 -7.83 -6.23
N LEU A 246 0.51 -6.63 -5.65
CA LEU A 246 -0.12 -5.47 -6.31
C LEU A 246 0.66 -5.01 -7.54
N ARG A 247 2.00 -5.05 -7.51
CA ARG A 247 2.82 -4.74 -8.69
C ARG A 247 2.59 -5.74 -9.83
N ASP A 248 2.53 -7.03 -9.50
CA ASP A 248 2.46 -8.10 -10.50
C ASP A 248 1.02 -8.32 -11.02
N HIS A 249 -0.02 -7.94 -10.26
CA HIS A 249 -1.44 -8.20 -10.59
C HIS A 249 -2.28 -6.92 -10.71
N GLY A 250 -1.65 -5.75 -10.58
CA GLY A 250 -2.31 -4.44 -10.62
C GLY A 250 -2.98 -4.03 -9.31
N SER A 251 -3.52 -2.80 -9.29
CA SER A 251 -4.40 -2.29 -8.24
C SER A 251 -5.62 -3.20 -8.08
N GLN A 252 -5.94 -3.53 -6.84
CA GLN A 252 -7.06 -4.39 -6.49
C GLN A 252 -7.84 -3.81 -5.32
N ASN A 253 -9.13 -4.12 -5.22
CA ASN A 253 -9.87 -3.82 -4.00
C ASN A 253 -9.37 -4.72 -2.87
N GLY A 254 -9.30 -4.16 -1.67
CA GLY A 254 -8.99 -4.91 -0.47
C GLY A 254 -9.90 -4.54 0.68
N MET A 255 -9.99 -5.44 1.64
CA MET A 255 -10.83 -5.26 2.82
C MET A 255 -10.10 -5.67 4.08
N ILE A 256 -10.05 -4.76 5.04
CA ILE A 256 -9.64 -5.05 6.41
C ILE A 256 -10.93 -5.31 7.20
N CYS A 257 -11.07 -6.48 7.81
CA CYS A 257 -12.25 -6.81 8.61
C CYS A 257 -11.89 -7.54 9.90
N PRO A 258 -12.75 -7.55 10.93
CA PRO A 258 -12.51 -8.34 12.15
C PRO A 258 -12.41 -9.84 11.83
N SER A 259 -11.75 -10.58 12.72
CA SER A 259 -11.58 -12.04 12.62
C SER A 259 -12.84 -12.84 13.00
N ASP A 260 -13.84 -12.17 13.58
CA ASP A 260 -15.02 -12.83 14.11
C ASP A 260 -16.04 -13.05 12.98
N ASN A 261 -16.54 -14.29 12.83
CA ASN A 261 -17.55 -14.67 11.83
C ASN A 261 -17.16 -14.37 10.37
N ILE A 262 -15.96 -14.77 9.95
CA ILE A 262 -15.51 -14.66 8.55
C ILE A 262 -16.33 -15.60 7.66
N ASN A 263 -17.09 -15.03 6.71
CA ASN A 263 -17.68 -15.75 5.58
C ASN A 263 -16.95 -15.34 4.30
N LEU A 264 -16.13 -16.24 3.75
CA LEU A 264 -15.29 -15.95 2.59
C LEU A 264 -16.09 -15.54 1.35
N ASP A 265 -17.21 -16.21 1.09
CA ASP A 265 -18.03 -15.94 -0.08
C ASP A 265 -18.64 -14.53 -0.01
N CYS A 266 -19.13 -14.13 1.17
CA CYS A 266 -19.61 -12.77 1.40
C CYS A 266 -18.51 -11.73 1.21
N ILE A 267 -17.30 -12.01 1.69
CA ILE A 267 -16.16 -11.09 1.58
C ILE A 267 -15.75 -10.90 0.12
N LEU A 268 -15.61 -11.99 -0.64
CA LEU A 268 -15.25 -11.93 -2.05
C LEU A 268 -16.34 -11.25 -2.88
N GLN A 269 -17.61 -11.49 -2.54
CA GLN A 269 -18.73 -10.79 -3.15
C GLN A 269 -18.65 -9.28 -2.89
N GLU A 270 -18.52 -8.85 -1.63
CA GLU A 270 -18.39 -7.43 -1.28
C GLU A 270 -17.19 -6.76 -1.98
N LEU A 271 -16.05 -7.44 -2.07
CA LEU A 271 -14.87 -6.94 -2.78
C LEU A 271 -15.10 -6.77 -4.28
N SER A 272 -15.84 -7.69 -4.90
CA SER A 272 -16.16 -7.66 -6.33
C SER A 272 -17.21 -6.60 -6.69
N GLU A 273 -18.14 -6.33 -5.77
CA GLU A 273 -19.21 -5.33 -5.94
C GLU A 273 -18.74 -3.93 -5.56
N TYR A 274 -17.63 -3.80 -4.81
CA TYR A 274 -17.11 -2.51 -4.41
C TYR A 274 -16.61 -1.69 -5.61
N ILE A 275 -17.30 -0.59 -5.84
CA ILE A 275 -16.91 0.44 -6.80
C ILE A 275 -16.53 1.66 -5.98
N SER A 276 -15.28 2.10 -6.09
CA SER A 276 -14.84 3.35 -5.46
C SER A 276 -15.67 4.52 -5.99
N GLU A 277 -16.07 5.42 -5.10
CA GLU A 277 -16.72 6.68 -5.50
C GLU A 277 -15.82 7.45 -6.45
N ASN A 278 -16.37 7.86 -7.60
CA ASN A 278 -15.66 8.58 -8.65
C ASN A 278 -16.52 9.75 -9.16
N GLY A 279 -15.87 10.72 -9.81
CA GLY A 279 -16.51 11.89 -10.40
C GLY A 279 -16.37 13.18 -9.58
N VAL A 280 -16.95 14.26 -10.09
CA VAL A 280 -16.81 15.63 -9.55
C VAL A 280 -17.36 15.75 -8.13
N GLU A 281 -18.33 14.93 -7.75
CA GLU A 281 -18.87 14.95 -6.39
C GLU A 281 -17.82 14.50 -5.35
N THR A 282 -16.95 13.56 -5.73
CA THR A 282 -15.85 13.10 -4.87
C THR A 282 -14.88 14.25 -4.56
N THR A 283 -14.58 15.10 -5.54
CA THR A 283 -13.66 16.24 -5.35
C THR A 283 -14.25 17.27 -4.38
N ASN A 284 -15.56 17.49 -4.42
CA ASN A 284 -16.24 18.41 -3.49
C ASN A 284 -16.23 17.93 -2.03
N LYS A 285 -16.25 16.61 -1.79
CA LYS A 285 -16.18 16.03 -0.43
C LYS A 285 -14.80 16.24 0.20
N VAL A 286 -13.75 16.24 -0.63
CA VAL A 286 -12.35 16.34 -0.17
C VAL A 286 -11.77 17.76 -0.19
N SER A 287 -12.47 18.71 -0.81
CA SER A 287 -12.12 20.13 -0.86
C SER A 287 -11.79 20.74 0.52
N LEU A 288 -10.78 21.62 0.52
CA LEU A 288 -10.37 22.41 1.68
C LEU A 288 -11.31 23.60 1.90
N SER A 289 -11.43 24.06 3.15
CA SER A 289 -12.16 25.29 3.44
C SER A 289 -11.33 26.51 3.05
N ASN A 290 -11.97 27.62 2.66
CA ASN A 290 -11.31 28.91 2.40
C ASN A 290 -10.80 29.61 3.69
N ALA A 291 -10.45 28.85 4.74
CA ALA A 291 -10.07 29.39 6.04
C ALA A 291 -8.57 29.73 6.17
N PHE A 292 -7.83 29.78 5.06
CA PHE A 292 -6.41 30.12 5.05
C PHE A 292 -6.23 31.64 5.13
N GLN A 293 -5.29 32.10 5.95
CA GLN A 293 -4.93 33.51 6.03
C GLN A 293 -4.06 33.88 4.82
N SER A 294 -4.68 34.31 3.72
CA SER A 294 -3.96 35.00 2.64
C SER A 294 -3.89 36.49 2.95
N ASN A 295 -2.73 37.12 2.77
CA ASN A 295 -2.59 38.57 2.88
C ASN A 295 -3.44 39.24 1.78
N SER A 296 -4.36 40.14 2.16
CA SER A 296 -5.18 40.89 1.19
C SER A 296 -4.35 41.81 0.29
N ASP A 297 -3.17 42.21 0.77
CA ASP A 297 -2.25 43.12 0.07
C ASP A 297 -1.18 42.37 -0.75
N ALA A 298 -1.35 41.05 -0.93
CA ALA A 298 -0.43 40.24 -1.72
C ALA A 298 -0.34 40.71 -3.18
N LYS A 299 0.85 40.62 -3.77
CA LYS A 299 1.15 41.17 -5.10
C LYS A 299 0.39 40.48 -6.24
N TYR A 300 0.07 39.20 -6.09
CA TYR A 300 -0.58 38.40 -7.13
C TYR A 300 -1.91 37.81 -6.64
N ARG A 301 -2.91 37.75 -7.51
CA ARG A 301 -4.20 37.09 -7.23
C ARG A 301 -4.23 35.73 -7.93
N VAL A 302 -4.35 34.65 -7.18
CA VAL A 302 -4.40 33.29 -7.75
C VAL A 302 -5.72 32.61 -7.39
N ALA A 303 -6.44 32.16 -8.42
CA ALA A 303 -7.58 31.28 -8.26
C ALA A 303 -7.11 29.82 -8.34
N ILE A 304 -7.52 28.99 -7.38
CA ILE A 304 -7.27 27.54 -7.42
C ILE A 304 -8.60 26.83 -7.61
N VAL A 305 -8.74 26.05 -8.69
CA VAL A 305 -9.86 25.12 -8.82
C VAL A 305 -9.54 23.87 -8.01
N ASP A 306 -10.32 23.67 -6.95
CA ASP A 306 -10.09 22.67 -5.91
C ASP A 306 -10.71 21.32 -6.28
N PHE A 307 -9.88 20.46 -6.86
CA PHE A 307 -10.21 19.07 -7.13
C PHE A 307 -9.90 18.13 -5.93
N GLY A 308 -9.51 18.67 -4.78
CA GLY A 308 -8.89 17.95 -3.67
C GLY A 308 -7.50 18.49 -3.36
N VAL A 309 -7.39 19.82 -3.28
CA VAL A 309 -6.12 20.54 -3.13
C VAL A 309 -5.44 20.16 -1.81
N LYS A 310 -4.15 19.90 -1.91
CA LYS A 310 -3.24 19.77 -0.77
C LYS A 310 -2.93 21.12 -0.14
N THR A 311 -2.90 21.18 1.19
CA THR A 311 -2.59 22.41 1.94
C THR A 311 -1.24 22.99 1.52
N SER A 312 -0.26 22.14 1.22
CA SER A 312 1.07 22.59 0.78
C SER A 312 1.06 23.36 -0.54
N ILE A 313 0.16 23.06 -1.49
CA ILE A 313 0.01 23.84 -2.74
C ILE A 313 -0.36 25.29 -2.40
N VAL A 314 -1.32 25.47 -1.49
CA VAL A 314 -1.79 26.79 -1.04
C VAL A 314 -0.64 27.54 -0.34
N LEU A 315 0.08 26.87 0.56
CA LEU A 315 1.19 27.48 1.31
C LEU A 315 2.34 27.91 0.39
N ARG A 316 2.73 27.09 -0.61
CA ARG A 316 3.79 27.44 -1.57
C ARG A 316 3.43 28.71 -2.36
N LEU A 317 2.16 28.90 -2.72
CA LEU A 317 1.72 30.11 -3.42
C LEU A 317 1.68 31.34 -2.49
N ILE A 318 1.22 31.18 -1.25
CA ILE A 318 1.23 32.26 -0.25
C ILE A 318 2.67 32.75 0.02
N GLU A 319 3.64 31.83 0.12
CA GLU A 319 5.07 32.18 0.26
C GLU A 319 5.62 32.97 -0.94
N LEU A 320 4.98 32.85 -2.10
CA LEU A 320 5.29 33.61 -3.31
C LEU A 320 4.41 34.85 -3.49
N ASP A 321 3.87 35.36 -2.38
CA ASP A 321 3.12 36.62 -2.31
C ASP A 321 1.83 36.60 -3.15
N CYS A 322 1.10 35.48 -3.07
CA CYS A 322 -0.19 35.30 -3.72
C CYS A 322 -1.36 35.36 -2.72
N ALA A 323 -2.37 36.17 -3.03
CA ALA A 323 -3.70 36.09 -2.46
C ALA A 323 -4.48 34.95 -3.14
N ILE A 324 -4.98 34.02 -2.35
CA ILE A 324 -5.57 32.76 -2.85
C ILE A 324 -7.09 32.79 -2.72
N LYS A 325 -7.79 32.36 -3.77
CA LYS A 325 -9.20 31.98 -3.70
C LYS A 325 -9.37 30.53 -4.16
N LEU A 326 -9.81 29.64 -3.26
CA LEU A 326 -10.21 28.30 -3.65
C LEU A 326 -11.64 28.33 -4.20
N ILE A 327 -11.83 27.70 -5.36
CA ILE A 327 -13.09 27.63 -6.08
C ILE A 327 -13.40 26.16 -6.35
N LYS A 328 -14.59 25.72 -5.95
CA LYS A 328 -15.00 24.34 -6.17
C LYS A 328 -15.41 24.13 -7.64
N PRO A 329 -15.16 22.95 -8.23
CA PRO A 329 -15.51 22.64 -9.61
C PRO A 329 -17.01 22.33 -9.76
N THR A 330 -17.89 23.23 -9.30
CA THR A 330 -19.34 23.13 -9.45
C THR A 330 -19.82 23.82 -10.72
N LYS A 331 -21.06 23.56 -11.17
CA LYS A 331 -21.62 24.19 -12.37
C LYS A 331 -21.41 25.72 -12.36
N GLY A 332 -20.78 26.24 -13.41
CA GLY A 332 -20.49 27.67 -13.56
C GLY A 332 -19.25 28.18 -12.79
N PHE A 333 -18.34 27.27 -12.40
CA PHE A 333 -17.12 27.69 -11.71
C PHE A 333 -16.20 28.55 -12.59
N SER A 334 -16.26 28.43 -13.92
CA SER A 334 -15.45 29.28 -14.81
C SER A 334 -15.81 30.76 -14.65
N GLN A 335 -17.10 31.09 -14.49
CA GLN A 335 -17.53 32.47 -14.23
C GLN A 335 -17.06 32.95 -12.85
N GLU A 336 -17.06 32.07 -11.84
CA GLU A 336 -16.53 32.43 -10.52
C GLU A 336 -15.01 32.68 -10.56
N VAL A 337 -14.26 31.82 -11.28
CA VAL A 337 -12.81 31.95 -11.48
C VAL A 337 -12.50 33.27 -12.17
N LEU A 338 -13.13 33.54 -13.32
CA LEU A 338 -12.85 34.76 -14.08
C LEU A 338 -13.38 36.01 -13.38
N GLY A 339 -14.50 35.91 -12.66
CA GLY A 339 -15.06 36.99 -11.85
C GLY A 339 -14.15 37.42 -10.70
N PHE A 340 -13.29 36.53 -10.19
CA PHE A 340 -12.26 36.87 -9.22
C PHE A 340 -11.14 37.74 -9.80
N LYS A 341 -11.06 37.90 -11.13
CA LYS A 341 -9.98 38.60 -11.85
C LYS A 341 -8.59 38.12 -11.39
N PRO A 342 -8.30 36.82 -11.56
CA PRO A 342 -7.01 36.26 -11.17
C PRO A 342 -5.91 36.74 -12.11
N ASP A 343 -4.72 36.91 -11.55
CA ASP A 343 -3.48 37.07 -12.31
C ASP A 343 -2.94 35.71 -12.80
N GLY A 344 -3.30 34.62 -12.11
CA GLY A 344 -2.97 33.25 -12.49
C GLY A 344 -3.97 32.23 -11.93
N ILE A 345 -4.06 31.07 -12.57
CA ILE A 345 -5.01 30.01 -12.22
C ILE A 345 -4.27 28.70 -11.98
N VAL A 346 -4.61 27.98 -10.92
CA VAL A 346 -4.08 26.65 -10.62
C VAL A 346 -5.20 25.61 -10.68
N PHE A 347 -4.96 24.49 -11.34
CA PHE A 347 -5.79 23.30 -11.25
C PHE A 347 -5.09 22.31 -10.30
N SER A 348 -5.70 22.06 -9.14
CA SER A 348 -5.06 21.28 -8.08
C SER A 348 -4.97 19.77 -8.37
N ASN A 349 -4.28 19.06 -7.47
CA ASN A 349 -4.41 17.61 -7.35
C ASN A 349 -5.83 17.21 -6.89
N GLY A 350 -6.09 15.90 -6.89
CA GLY A 350 -7.35 15.32 -6.44
C GLY A 350 -7.40 13.79 -6.60
N PRO A 351 -8.41 13.12 -6.00
CA PRO A 351 -8.65 11.69 -6.15
C PRO A 351 -9.49 11.35 -7.39
N GLY A 352 -9.54 10.07 -7.74
CA GLY A 352 -10.51 9.50 -8.68
C GLY A 352 -10.04 9.42 -10.14
N ASP A 353 -10.96 9.01 -11.01
CA ASP A 353 -10.72 8.89 -12.45
C ASP A 353 -10.86 10.25 -13.18
N PRO A 354 -9.78 10.77 -13.81
CA PRO A 354 -9.82 12.04 -14.53
C PRO A 354 -10.79 12.04 -15.71
N LYS A 355 -11.07 10.89 -16.32
CA LYS A 355 -12.04 10.77 -17.42
C LYS A 355 -13.46 10.99 -16.93
N GLU A 356 -13.81 10.43 -15.78
CA GLU A 356 -15.15 10.59 -15.18
C GLU A 356 -15.35 12.00 -14.64
N ILE A 357 -14.33 12.57 -13.98
CA ILE A 357 -14.34 13.97 -13.53
C ILE A 357 -14.43 14.92 -14.74
N GLY A 358 -13.64 14.64 -15.79
CA GLY A 358 -13.55 15.43 -17.01
C GLY A 358 -14.90 15.64 -17.71
N LYS A 359 -15.83 14.67 -17.66
CA LYS A 359 -17.19 14.80 -18.21
C LYS A 359 -17.94 16.01 -17.66
N GLY A 360 -17.67 16.40 -16.41
CA GLY A 360 -18.36 17.50 -15.73
C GLY A 360 -17.64 18.85 -15.77
N VAL A 361 -16.35 18.89 -16.11
CA VAL A 361 -15.51 20.10 -15.90
C VAL A 361 -14.77 20.59 -17.15
N THR A 362 -14.56 19.74 -18.16
CA THR A 362 -13.75 20.10 -19.35
C THR A 362 -14.29 21.30 -20.10
N SER A 363 -15.61 21.47 -20.22
CA SER A 363 -16.21 22.64 -20.87
C SER A 363 -15.94 23.95 -20.12
N GLU A 364 -15.91 23.90 -18.79
CA GLU A 364 -15.62 25.07 -17.94
C GLU A 364 -14.11 25.37 -17.93
N ILE A 365 -13.26 24.33 -17.94
CA ILE A 365 -11.81 24.47 -18.11
C ILE A 365 -11.51 25.12 -19.46
N ASP A 366 -12.15 24.70 -20.55
CA ASP A 366 -11.95 25.29 -21.88
C ASP A 366 -12.28 26.80 -21.90
N ILE A 367 -13.35 27.22 -21.22
CA ILE A 367 -13.67 28.65 -21.03
C ILE A 367 -12.51 29.39 -20.33
N ILE A 368 -11.94 28.79 -19.29
CA ILE A 368 -10.79 29.34 -18.58
C ILE A 368 -9.56 29.45 -19.50
N LEU A 369 -9.23 28.41 -20.27
CA LEU A 369 -8.06 28.42 -21.15
C LEU A 369 -8.15 29.51 -22.22
N ARG A 370 -9.35 29.79 -22.74
CA ARG A 370 -9.59 30.88 -23.72
C ARG A 370 -9.32 32.28 -23.16
N SER A 371 -9.31 32.47 -21.84
CA SER A 371 -8.98 33.75 -21.21
C SER A 371 -7.51 34.15 -21.36
N ARG A 372 -6.63 33.20 -21.69
CA ARG A 372 -5.16 33.37 -21.78
C ARG A 372 -4.46 33.79 -20.49
N ILE A 373 -5.16 33.77 -19.36
CA ILE A 373 -4.55 33.92 -18.03
C ILE A 373 -3.59 32.73 -17.82
N PRO A 374 -2.40 32.93 -17.22
CA PRO A 374 -1.47 31.84 -16.91
C PRO A 374 -2.13 30.72 -16.11
N VAL A 375 -1.90 29.47 -16.53
CA VAL A 375 -2.48 28.27 -15.91
C VAL A 375 -1.37 27.29 -15.52
N PHE A 376 -1.47 26.75 -14.29
CA PHE A 376 -0.62 25.67 -13.81
C PHE A 376 -1.47 24.48 -13.32
N GLY A 377 -1.33 23.32 -13.96
CA GLY A 377 -2.00 22.09 -13.54
C GLY A 377 -1.08 21.14 -12.75
N ILE A 378 -1.59 20.54 -11.68
CA ILE A 378 -0.84 19.60 -10.83
C ILE A 378 -1.62 18.29 -10.68
N CYS A 379 -1.00 17.14 -10.95
CA CYS A 379 -1.59 15.80 -10.81
C CYS A 379 -2.95 15.66 -11.52
N MET A 380 -4.08 15.68 -10.79
CA MET A 380 -5.42 15.71 -11.38
C MET A 380 -5.61 16.89 -12.35
N GLY A 381 -5.12 18.08 -11.98
CA GLY A 381 -5.14 19.27 -12.83
C GLY A 381 -4.33 19.10 -14.12
N HIS A 382 -3.24 18.33 -14.10
CA HIS A 382 -2.48 17.98 -15.30
C HIS A 382 -3.32 17.11 -16.25
N GLN A 383 -3.98 16.10 -15.70
CA GLN A 383 -4.81 15.16 -16.46
C GLN A 383 -6.05 15.83 -17.05
N LEU A 384 -6.76 16.65 -16.27
CA LEU A 384 -7.94 17.39 -16.73
C LEU A 384 -7.59 18.45 -17.78
N LEU A 385 -6.43 19.11 -17.62
CA LEU A 385 -5.90 20.01 -18.64
C LEU A 385 -5.65 19.24 -19.94
N ALA A 386 -4.96 18.10 -19.87
CA ALA A 386 -4.66 17.28 -21.04
C ALA A 386 -5.94 16.78 -21.74
N ILE A 387 -6.93 16.30 -20.99
CA ILE A 387 -8.24 15.88 -21.53
C ILE A 387 -8.94 17.06 -22.23
N THR A 388 -8.94 18.24 -21.61
CA THR A 388 -9.53 19.45 -22.20
C THR A 388 -8.86 19.83 -23.52
N LEU A 389 -7.55 19.60 -23.63
CA LEU A 389 -6.78 19.81 -24.85
C LEU A 389 -6.97 18.67 -25.89
N GLY A 390 -7.77 17.65 -25.59
CA GLY A 390 -8.11 16.55 -26.51
C GLY A 390 -7.29 15.27 -26.32
N ALA A 391 -6.41 15.21 -25.32
CA ALA A 391 -5.70 13.99 -24.97
C ALA A 391 -6.60 12.98 -24.24
N LYS A 392 -6.12 11.75 -24.10
CA LYS A 392 -6.77 10.67 -23.36
C LYS A 392 -5.95 10.33 -22.13
N THR A 393 -6.60 9.79 -21.11
CA THR A 393 -5.95 9.22 -19.93
C THR A 393 -6.13 7.70 -19.90
N VAL A 394 -5.17 7.02 -19.27
CA VAL A 394 -5.18 5.57 -19.08
C VAL A 394 -4.91 5.23 -17.61
N LYS A 395 -5.61 4.20 -17.09
CA LYS A 395 -5.32 3.66 -15.76
C LYS A 395 -4.03 2.85 -15.82
N MET A 396 -3.14 3.08 -14.86
CA MET A 396 -1.90 2.34 -14.71
C MET A 396 -2.17 1.01 -14.00
N SER A 397 -1.26 0.03 -14.16
CA SER A 397 -1.33 -1.23 -13.42
C SER A 397 -1.22 -0.98 -11.91
N SER A 398 -0.12 -0.37 -11.44
CA SER A 398 0.14 -0.11 -10.02
C SER A 398 0.19 1.38 -9.64
N GLY A 399 0.20 2.29 -10.62
CA GLY A 399 0.39 3.73 -10.41
C GLY A 399 1.79 4.11 -9.93
N HIS A 400 2.03 5.42 -9.76
CA HIS A 400 3.23 5.97 -9.13
C HIS A 400 2.88 6.57 -7.77
N ARG A 401 3.52 6.05 -6.73
CA ARG A 401 3.25 6.40 -5.33
C ARG A 401 4.54 6.32 -4.51
N GLY A 402 5.12 7.47 -4.21
CA GLY A 402 6.41 7.55 -3.52
C GLY A 402 7.10 8.89 -3.67
N SER A 403 8.25 9.04 -3.03
CA SER A 403 9.05 10.29 -3.00
C SER A 403 10.47 10.07 -3.52
N ASN A 404 10.63 9.16 -4.48
CA ASN A 404 11.92 8.76 -5.03
C ASN A 404 11.88 8.61 -6.56
N HIS A 405 10.89 9.24 -7.21
CA HIS A 405 10.59 8.99 -8.62
C HIS A 405 11.40 9.93 -9.52
N PRO A 406 12.32 9.42 -10.36
CA PRO A 406 13.14 10.26 -11.23
C PRO A 406 12.37 10.73 -12.46
N VAL A 407 12.37 12.03 -12.70
CA VAL A 407 11.71 12.67 -13.83
C VAL A 407 12.72 13.50 -14.60
N TYR A 408 12.79 13.31 -15.92
CA TYR A 408 13.66 14.06 -16.82
C TYR A 408 12.91 15.25 -17.42
N GLU A 409 13.41 16.45 -17.21
CA GLU A 409 12.90 17.68 -17.83
C GLU A 409 13.66 17.95 -19.13
N ILE A 410 12.93 17.95 -20.24
CA ILE A 410 13.50 17.88 -21.59
C ILE A 410 14.26 19.16 -21.95
N SER A 411 13.77 20.33 -21.55
CA SER A 411 14.31 21.61 -22.03
C SER A 411 15.64 22.00 -21.37
N SER A 412 15.83 21.58 -20.12
CA SER A 412 16.99 21.85 -19.28
C SER A 412 17.95 20.66 -19.19
N GLU A 413 17.54 19.50 -19.71
CA GLU A 413 18.28 18.24 -19.66
C GLU A 413 18.63 17.79 -18.23
N LYS A 414 17.77 18.13 -17.27
CA LYS A 414 17.96 17.82 -15.85
C LYS A 414 17.04 16.70 -15.39
N VAL A 415 17.49 16.01 -14.35
CA VAL A 415 16.69 15.02 -13.63
C VAL A 415 16.32 15.59 -12.27
N GLU A 416 15.06 15.40 -11.91
CA GLU A 416 14.48 15.75 -10.62
C GLU A 416 14.01 14.48 -9.92
N ILE A 417 14.21 14.40 -8.61
CA ILE A 417 13.51 13.41 -7.79
C ILE A 417 12.19 14.03 -7.35
N THR A 418 11.09 13.32 -7.59
CA THR A 418 9.74 13.87 -7.43
C THR A 418 8.88 13.02 -6.50
N SER A 419 7.90 13.67 -5.90
CA SER A 419 6.81 12.99 -5.18
C SER A 419 5.62 12.72 -6.08
N GLN A 420 5.19 11.47 -6.08
CA GLN A 420 4.18 10.94 -6.96
C GLN A 420 3.03 10.35 -6.15
N ASN A 421 1.81 10.65 -6.58
CA ASN A 421 0.60 9.99 -6.10
C ASN A 421 -0.48 9.99 -7.19
N HIS A 422 -0.37 9.09 -8.17
CA HIS A 422 -1.37 8.95 -9.22
C HIS A 422 -1.50 7.51 -9.73
N GLY A 423 -2.73 7.12 -10.04
CA GLY A 423 -3.08 5.82 -10.66
C GLY A 423 -3.40 5.91 -12.15
N PHE A 424 -3.37 7.11 -12.71
CA PHE A 424 -3.67 7.40 -14.12
C PHE A 424 -2.55 8.24 -14.72
N VAL A 425 -2.37 8.15 -16.04
CA VAL A 425 -1.42 8.96 -16.81
C VAL A 425 -2.05 9.42 -18.10
N VAL A 426 -1.50 10.48 -18.70
CA VAL A 426 -1.89 10.92 -20.04
C VAL A 426 -1.26 10.01 -21.10
N ASP A 427 -2.05 9.60 -22.08
CA ASP A 427 -1.59 8.77 -23.19
C ASP A 427 -0.71 9.59 -24.15
N SER A 428 0.57 9.23 -24.22
CA SER A 428 1.57 9.83 -25.12
C SER A 428 1.17 9.90 -26.60
N LYS A 429 0.26 9.02 -27.05
CA LYS A 429 -0.18 8.97 -28.46
C LYS A 429 -1.38 9.87 -28.75
N SER A 430 -1.91 10.55 -27.74
CA SER A 430 -3.18 11.27 -27.83
C SER A 430 -3.04 12.80 -27.88
N PHE A 431 -1.82 13.34 -27.88
CA PHE A 431 -1.62 14.78 -27.84
C PHE A 431 -1.93 15.47 -29.17
N PRO A 432 -2.60 16.65 -29.14
CA PRO A 432 -2.70 17.52 -30.30
C PRO A 432 -1.35 18.19 -30.61
N SER A 433 -1.19 18.70 -31.83
CA SER A 433 0.08 19.30 -32.30
C SER A 433 0.50 20.59 -31.58
N ASN A 434 -0.38 21.19 -30.78
CA ASN A 434 -0.12 22.43 -30.02
C ASN A 434 0.33 22.18 -28.57
N VAL A 435 0.60 20.92 -28.18
CA VAL A 435 1.06 20.55 -26.84
C VAL A 435 2.44 19.91 -26.93
N ASN A 436 3.39 20.46 -26.17
CA ASN A 436 4.73 19.92 -26.04
C ASN A 436 4.82 19.11 -24.75
N VAL A 437 5.39 17.90 -24.82
CA VAL A 437 5.82 17.16 -23.62
C VAL A 437 7.04 17.87 -23.04
N THR A 438 7.04 18.11 -21.73
CA THR A 438 8.12 18.79 -21.02
C THR A 438 8.86 17.88 -20.05
N HIS A 439 8.19 16.88 -19.48
CA HIS A 439 8.77 15.97 -18.51
C HIS A 439 8.39 14.52 -18.80
N ILE A 440 9.33 13.61 -18.56
CA ILE A 440 9.16 12.17 -18.77
C ILE A 440 9.69 11.40 -17.56
N SER A 441 8.93 10.40 -17.11
CA SER A 441 9.36 9.45 -16.08
C SER A 441 10.54 8.61 -16.57
N LEU A 442 11.61 8.55 -15.79
CA LEU A 442 12.75 7.67 -16.10
C LEU A 442 12.54 6.22 -15.63
N PHE A 443 11.46 5.93 -14.90
CA PHE A 443 11.12 4.55 -14.52
C PHE A 443 10.41 3.78 -15.63
N ASP A 444 9.52 4.43 -16.39
CA ASP A 444 8.62 3.76 -17.33
C ASP A 444 8.31 4.55 -18.59
N GLY A 445 8.82 5.78 -18.74
CA GLY A 445 8.57 6.63 -19.90
C GLY A 445 7.19 7.29 -19.93
N SER A 446 6.42 7.25 -18.84
CA SER A 446 5.17 8.02 -18.73
C SER A 446 5.42 9.52 -18.90
N ILE A 447 4.40 10.24 -19.36
CA ILE A 447 4.44 11.70 -19.45
C ILE A 447 4.19 12.28 -18.07
N GLU A 448 5.12 13.14 -17.65
CA GLU A 448 5.13 13.75 -16.32
C GLU A 448 4.89 15.26 -16.38
N GLY A 449 4.80 15.83 -17.57
CA GLY A 449 4.54 17.26 -17.72
C GLY A 449 4.36 17.68 -19.17
N ILE A 450 3.57 18.74 -19.36
CA ILE A 450 3.25 19.31 -20.66
C ILE A 450 3.24 20.85 -20.62
N ALA A 451 3.40 21.47 -21.78
CA ALA A 451 3.21 22.89 -21.98
C ALA A 451 2.46 23.15 -23.30
N VAL A 452 1.55 24.12 -23.29
CA VAL A 452 0.81 24.52 -24.49
C VAL A 452 1.64 25.55 -25.26
N LYS A 453 1.81 25.33 -26.56
CA LYS A 453 2.58 26.24 -27.41
C LYS A 453 1.92 27.63 -27.46
N ASP A 454 2.72 28.68 -27.40
CA ASP A 454 2.30 30.08 -27.51
C ASP A 454 1.28 30.56 -26.45
N HIS A 455 1.10 29.78 -25.38
CA HIS A 455 0.20 30.09 -24.26
C HIS A 455 0.91 29.87 -22.92
N PRO A 456 0.64 30.69 -21.88
CA PRO A 456 1.25 30.55 -20.55
C PRO A 456 0.62 29.42 -19.73
N ILE A 457 0.47 28.24 -20.33
CA ILE A 457 -0.24 27.09 -19.78
C ILE A 457 0.73 25.91 -19.72
N PHE A 458 0.97 25.40 -18.52
CA PHE A 458 1.78 24.19 -18.31
C PHE A 458 1.23 23.36 -17.16
N SER A 459 1.65 22.11 -17.08
CA SER A 459 1.25 21.23 -15.98
C SER A 459 2.26 20.11 -15.74
N VAL A 460 2.21 19.54 -14.54
CA VAL A 460 3.00 18.37 -14.15
C VAL A 460 2.14 17.31 -13.47
N GLN A 461 2.47 16.04 -13.69
CA GLN A 461 1.74 14.88 -13.16
C GLN A 461 2.08 14.61 -11.69
N TYR A 462 3.27 14.99 -11.25
CA TYR A 462 3.76 14.86 -9.89
C TYR A 462 3.41 16.07 -9.02
N HIS A 463 3.87 16.04 -7.76
CA HIS A 463 3.53 16.99 -6.71
C HIS A 463 4.71 17.90 -6.36
N PRO A 464 4.91 19.04 -7.06
CA PRO A 464 6.02 19.95 -6.80
C PRO A 464 5.91 20.71 -5.48
N GLU A 465 4.77 20.65 -4.81
CA GLU A 465 4.60 21.10 -3.42
C GLU A 465 5.18 20.11 -2.41
N GLU A 466 5.48 18.89 -2.85
CA GLU A 466 5.98 17.79 -2.04
C GLU A 466 5.04 17.42 -0.89
N ALA A 467 5.53 17.36 0.35
CA ALA A 467 4.75 17.04 1.54
C ALA A 467 4.00 15.69 1.42
N PRO A 468 4.72 14.56 1.52
CA PRO A 468 6.17 14.45 1.75
C PRO A 468 6.97 14.42 0.45
N GLY A 469 8.27 14.72 0.49
CA GLY A 469 9.06 14.70 -0.74
C GLY A 469 10.37 15.48 -0.76
N THR A 470 10.90 15.66 -1.96
CA THR A 470 12.17 16.32 -2.30
C THR A 470 11.92 17.66 -2.98
N HIS A 471 12.62 18.72 -2.59
CA HIS A 471 12.30 20.07 -3.07
C HIS A 471 12.77 20.40 -4.51
N ASP A 472 13.18 19.39 -5.30
CA ASP A 472 13.80 19.56 -6.62
C ASP A 472 12.88 20.33 -7.58
N SER A 473 11.58 20.10 -7.50
CA SER A 473 10.58 20.66 -8.42
C SER A 473 9.97 21.99 -7.98
N HIS A 474 10.40 22.57 -6.86
CA HIS A 474 9.84 23.83 -6.32
C HIS A 474 9.95 25.02 -7.29
N TYR A 475 10.88 24.98 -8.25
CA TYR A 475 11.03 26.03 -9.25
C TYR A 475 9.79 26.18 -10.15
N LEU A 476 8.92 25.16 -10.26
CA LEU A 476 7.71 25.23 -11.07
C LEU A 476 6.73 26.28 -10.55
N PHE A 477 6.63 26.46 -9.23
CA PHE A 477 5.86 27.57 -8.67
C PHE A 477 6.47 28.93 -9.05
N LYS A 478 7.80 29.05 -9.04
CA LYS A 478 8.48 30.29 -9.50
C LYS A 478 8.23 30.54 -10.98
N ARG A 479 8.32 29.51 -11.84
CA ARG A 479 7.98 29.56 -13.27
C ARG A 479 6.54 30.05 -13.48
N PHE A 480 5.60 29.57 -12.67
CA PHE A 480 4.21 30.05 -12.71
C PHE A 480 4.11 31.56 -12.38
N ILE A 481 4.78 32.03 -11.33
CA ILE A 481 4.81 33.46 -10.99
C ILE A 481 5.47 34.30 -12.09
N ASP A 482 6.52 33.79 -12.74
CA ASP A 482 7.17 34.49 -13.84
C ASP A 482 6.26 34.61 -15.07
N ASN A 483 5.46 33.58 -15.36
CA ASN A 483 4.41 33.65 -16.38
C ASN A 483 3.35 34.70 -16.02
N ILE A 484 2.97 34.82 -14.74
CA ILE A 484 2.08 35.88 -14.27
C ILE A 484 2.67 37.27 -14.50
N LYS A 485 3.94 37.48 -14.15
CA LYS A 485 4.62 38.77 -14.37
C LYS A 485 4.64 39.14 -15.85
N LEU A 486 4.97 38.19 -16.72
CA LEU A 486 5.02 38.41 -18.17
C LEU A 486 3.64 38.70 -18.77
N HIS A 487 2.58 38.12 -18.22
CA HIS A 487 1.21 38.37 -18.68
C HIS A 487 0.67 39.74 -18.23
N LYS A 488 1.13 40.26 -17.09
CA LYS A 488 0.73 41.58 -16.56
C LYS A 488 1.52 42.75 -17.18
N ALA A 489 2.72 42.47 -17.70
CA ALA A 489 3.58 43.44 -18.39
C ALA A 489 3.05 43.71 -19.80
#